data_AF-A0A3D1YVZ0-F1
#
_entry.id   AF-A0A3D1YVZ0-F1
#
_cell.length_a   1.000
_cell.length_b   1.000
_cell.length_c   1.000
_cell.angle_alpha   90.00
_cell.angle_beta   90.00
_cell.angle_gamma   90.00
#
_symmetry.space_group_name_H-M   'P 1'
#
loop_
_entity.id
_entity.type
_entity.pdbx_description
1 polymer ?
#
loop_
_entity_poly.entity_id
_entity_poly.type
_entity_poly.pdbx_seq_one_letter_code
_entity_poly.pdbx_strand_id
1 'polypeptide(L)'
;MARPLRLEFPGARYHVTARGNERKEIYREQEDYILFLKIFYGIDPADLYRPRANRAARDIVIYLCRQLGGYDLKTIARQFKMSYTRVSQIVGKISAGAKSDKDLQELLRSL
;
A
#
# COMPACT_ATOMS: atom_id res chain seq x y z
N MET A 1 33.15 -12.44 2.91
CA MET A 1 33.20 -11.07 3.47
C MET A 1 32.11 -10.93 4.52
N ALA A 2 32.42 -10.44 5.72
CA ALA A 2 31.42 -10.24 6.77
C ALA A 2 30.46 -9.10 6.37
N ARG A 3 29.15 -9.30 6.56
CA ARG A 3 28.17 -8.23 6.33
C ARG A 3 28.38 -7.13 7.38
N PRO A 4 28.28 -5.83 7.02
CA PRO A 4 28.35 -4.73 7.97
C PRO A 4 27.31 -4.88 9.09
N LEU A 5 27.66 -4.44 10.29
CA LEU A 5 26.78 -4.50 11.47
C LEU A 5 25.55 -3.61 11.24
N ARG A 6 24.34 -4.15 11.41
CA ARG A 6 23.09 -3.39 11.33
C ARG A 6 22.79 -2.82 12.71
N LEU A 7 23.17 -1.55 12.91
CA LEU A 7 22.97 -0.84 14.17
C LEU A 7 21.72 0.04 14.09
N GLU A 8 20.92 0.01 15.14
CA GLU A 8 19.73 0.85 15.32
C GLU A 8 19.99 1.88 16.42
N PHE A 9 19.81 3.17 16.12
CA PHE A 9 19.97 4.26 17.09
C PHE A 9 19.01 5.44 16.81
N PRO A 10 18.64 6.23 17.84
CA PRO A 10 17.77 7.39 17.67
C PRO A 10 18.38 8.44 16.73
N GLY A 11 17.56 8.96 15.81
CA GLY A 11 17.99 9.98 14.83
C GLY A 11 18.76 9.44 13.62
N ALA A 12 18.99 8.13 13.52
CA ALA A 12 19.55 7.52 12.32
C ALA A 12 18.60 7.64 11.13
N ARG A 13 19.16 7.77 9.92
CA ARG A 13 18.40 7.70 8.67
C ARG A 13 18.32 6.26 8.20
N TYR A 14 17.11 5.70 8.19
CA TYR A 14 16.85 4.36 7.70
C TYR A 14 16.36 4.42 6.25
N HIS A 15 16.84 3.49 5.43
CA HIS A 15 16.30 3.30 4.09
C HIS A 15 15.27 2.18 4.14
N VAL A 16 13.99 2.55 4.08
CA VAL A 16 12.89 1.57 4.03
C VAL A 16 12.65 1.22 2.57
N THR A 17 12.72 -0.07 2.25
CA THR A 17 12.39 -0.57 0.91
C THR A 17 11.08 -1.33 0.98
N ALA A 18 10.08 -0.88 0.22
CA ALA A 18 8.79 -1.58 0.03
C ALA A 18 8.91 -2.85 -0.86
N ARG A 19 10.02 -3.58 -0.73
CA ARG A 19 10.27 -4.87 -1.39
C ARG A 19 11.12 -5.75 -0.49
N GLY A 20 10.90 -7.06 -0.58
CA GLY A 20 11.72 -8.02 0.13
C GLY A 20 13.14 -8.04 -0.42
N ASN A 21 14.05 -8.63 0.36
CA ASN A 21 15.40 -8.88 -0.11
C ASN A 21 15.36 -9.65 -1.43
N GLU A 22 16.22 -9.30 -2.39
CA GLU A 22 16.21 -9.88 -3.74
C GLU A 22 14.90 -9.66 -4.53
N ARG A 23 14.11 -8.63 -4.19
CA ARG A 23 12.77 -8.36 -4.76
C ARG A 23 11.75 -9.48 -4.50
N LYS A 24 11.98 -10.31 -3.48
CA LYS A 24 10.99 -11.29 -3.04
C LYS A 24 9.79 -10.58 -2.43
N GLU A 25 8.67 -11.30 -2.39
CA GLU A 25 7.49 -10.88 -1.64
C GLU A 25 7.87 -10.59 -0.17
N ILE A 26 7.38 -9.47 0.37
CA ILE A 26 7.62 -9.09 1.77
C ILE A 26 6.79 -9.97 2.70
N TYR A 27 5.58 -10.29 2.26
CA TYR A 27 4.61 -11.11 2.96
C TYR A 27 4.59 -12.50 2.34
N ARG A 28 4.54 -13.55 3.17
CA ARG A 28 4.52 -14.92 2.65
C ARG A 28 3.11 -15.27 2.18
N GLU A 29 2.14 -14.84 2.97
CA GLU A 29 0.71 -15.06 2.74
C GLU A 29 -0.02 -13.71 2.79
N GLN A 30 -1.23 -13.67 2.25
CA GLN A 30 -2.05 -12.46 2.27
C GLN A 30 -2.45 -12.05 3.69
N GLU A 31 -2.60 -13.03 4.57
CA GLU A 31 -2.91 -12.89 5.99
C GLU A 31 -1.82 -12.12 6.74
N ASP A 32 -0.55 -12.24 6.32
CA ASP A 32 0.57 -11.51 6.92
C ASP A 32 0.46 -10.00 6.66
N TYR A 33 0.06 -9.63 5.44
CA TYR A 33 -0.18 -8.23 5.07
C TYR A 33 -1.36 -7.64 5.86
N ILE A 34 -2.43 -8.43 5.99
CA ILE A 34 -3.62 -8.09 6.76
C ILE A 34 -3.27 -7.88 8.23
N LEU A 35 -2.45 -8.76 8.81
CA LEU A 35 -1.96 -8.64 10.18
C LEU A 35 -1.07 -7.41 10.36
N PHE A 36 -0.19 -7.13 9.39
CA PHE A 36 0.64 -5.93 9.38
C PHE A 36 -0.19 -4.65 9.42
N LEU A 37 -1.21 -4.52 8.56
CA LEU A 37 -2.10 -3.35 8.55
C LEU A 37 -2.83 -3.16 9.88
N LYS A 38 -3.26 -4.26 10.51
CA LYS A 38 -3.91 -4.23 11.82
C LYS A 38 -2.95 -3.77 12.93
N ILE A 39 -1.73 -4.29 12.96
CA ILE A 39 -0.76 -3.99 14.03
C ILE A 39 -0.19 -2.58 13.89
N PHE A 40 0.23 -2.17 12.70
CA PHE A 40 0.97 -0.91 12.50
C PHE A 40 0.08 0.30 12.28
N TYR A 41 -1.07 0.13 11.63
CA TYR A 41 -1.95 1.24 11.28
C TYR A 41 -3.28 1.21 12.04
N GLY A 42 -3.54 0.19 12.86
CA GLY A 42 -4.80 0.03 13.59
C GLY A 42 -6.02 -0.14 12.68
N ILE A 43 -5.80 -0.49 11.40
CA ILE A 43 -6.87 -0.62 10.41
C ILE A 43 -7.44 -2.04 10.49
N ASP A 44 -8.73 -2.18 10.77
CA ASP A 44 -9.39 -3.48 10.64
C ASP A 44 -9.55 -3.82 9.14
N PRO A 45 -9.04 -4.97 8.68
CA PRO A 45 -9.20 -5.42 7.31
C PRO A 45 -10.67 -5.49 6.86
N ALA A 46 -11.59 -5.79 7.76
CA ALA A 46 -13.02 -5.80 7.48
C ALA A 46 -13.53 -4.42 7.05
N ASP A 47 -12.91 -3.32 7.52
CA ASP A 47 -13.27 -1.96 7.12
C ASP A 47 -12.78 -1.62 5.70
N LEU A 48 -11.71 -2.28 5.23
CA LEU A 48 -11.25 -2.22 3.84
C LEU A 48 -12.15 -3.03 2.90
N TYR A 49 -12.66 -4.17 3.38
CA TYR A 49 -13.53 -5.07 2.60
C TYR A 49 -15.02 -4.74 2.67
N ARG A 50 -15.47 -3.89 3.61
CA ARG A 50 -16.86 -3.40 3.69
C ARG A 50 -17.07 -2.23 2.72
N PRO A 51 -17.64 -2.46 1.51
CA PRO A 51 -17.61 -1.46 0.43
C PRO A 51 -18.53 -0.25 0.68
N ARG A 52 -19.38 -0.31 1.70
CA ARG A 52 -20.39 0.71 2.01
C ARG A 52 -20.01 1.66 3.15
N ALA A 53 -19.07 1.30 4.02
CA ALA A 53 -18.75 2.09 5.21
C ALA A 53 -17.80 3.27 4.91
N ASN A 54 -16.82 3.09 4.01
CA ASN A 54 -15.92 4.18 3.65
C ASN A 54 -15.36 4.04 2.21
N ARG A 55 -16.12 4.56 1.23
CA ARG A 55 -15.75 4.48 -0.20
C ARG A 55 -14.42 5.19 -0.49
N ALA A 56 -14.14 6.29 0.20
CA ALA A 56 -12.90 7.06 0.02
C ALA A 56 -11.68 6.28 0.51
N ALA A 57 -11.74 5.67 1.70
CA ALA A 57 -10.66 4.85 2.24
C ALA A 57 -10.34 3.66 1.33
N ARG A 58 -11.37 2.93 0.85
CA ARG A 58 -11.18 1.81 -0.07
C ARG A 58 -10.51 2.25 -1.37
N ASP A 59 -10.97 3.35 -1.95
CA ASP A 59 -10.44 3.84 -3.22
C ASP A 59 -8.96 4.27 -3.05
N ILE A 60 -8.60 4.88 -1.91
CA ILE A 60 -7.21 5.21 -1.54
C ILE A 60 -6.37 3.93 -1.41
N VAL A 61 -6.86 2.90 -0.74
CA VAL A 61 -6.10 1.64 -0.58
C VAL A 61 -5.88 0.96 -1.92
N ILE A 62 -6.88 0.95 -2.81
CA ILE A 62 -6.73 0.46 -4.19
C ILE A 62 -5.60 1.21 -4.91
N TYR A 63 -5.53 2.54 -4.75
CA TYR A 63 -4.45 3.35 -5.33
C TYR A 63 -3.09 3.04 -4.72
N LEU A 64 -2.99 2.88 -3.40
CA LEU A 64 -1.74 2.54 -2.70
C LEU A 64 -1.25 1.13 -3.07
N CYS A 65 -2.13 0.14 -3.20
CA CYS A 65 -1.76 -1.19 -3.68
C CYS A 65 -1.13 -1.14 -5.07
N ARG A 66 -1.57 -0.20 -5.92
CA ARG A 66 -0.97 0.00 -7.24
C ARG A 66 0.36 0.74 -7.19
N GLN A 67 0.46 1.81 -6.39
CA GLN A 67 1.65 2.67 -6.37
C GLN A 67 2.79 2.09 -5.53
N LEU A 68 2.49 1.65 -4.30
CA LEU A 68 3.49 1.14 -3.36
C LEU A 68 3.62 -0.37 -3.44
N GLY A 69 2.50 -1.09 -3.61
CA GLY A 69 2.49 -2.55 -3.66
C GLY A 69 2.92 -3.14 -5.00
N GLY A 70 2.96 -2.35 -6.08
CA GLY A 70 3.36 -2.82 -7.41
C GLY A 70 2.40 -3.84 -8.05
N TYR A 71 1.27 -4.14 -7.41
CA TYR A 71 0.31 -5.14 -7.89
C TYR A 71 -0.31 -4.74 -9.24
N ASP A 72 -0.60 -5.75 -10.06
CA ASP A 72 -1.35 -5.53 -11.30
C ASP A 72 -2.84 -5.24 -11.00
N LEU A 73 -3.49 -4.51 -11.91
CA LEU A 73 -4.89 -4.09 -11.74
C LEU A 73 -5.85 -5.29 -11.70
N LYS A 74 -5.49 -6.43 -12.30
CA LYS A 74 -6.31 -7.65 -12.32
C LYS A 74 -6.32 -8.33 -10.94
N THR A 75 -5.16 -8.36 -10.28
CA THR A 75 -4.96 -8.91 -8.95
C THR A 75 -5.69 -8.04 -7.94
N ILE A 76 -5.56 -6.71 -8.03
CA ILE A 76 -6.31 -5.77 -7.20
C ILE A 76 -7.83 -5.95 -7.42
N ALA A 77 -8.28 -6.05 -8.67
CA ALA A 77 -9.69 -6.27 -8.98
C ALA A 77 -10.24 -7.58 -8.38
N ARG A 78 -9.50 -8.68 -8.51
CA ARG A 78 -9.84 -9.97 -7.88
C ARG A 78 -9.94 -9.83 -6.37
N GLN A 79 -8.96 -9.15 -5.76
CA GLN A 79 -8.88 -8.99 -4.33
C GLN A 79 -10.08 -8.23 -3.77
N PHE A 80 -10.38 -7.06 -4.34
CA PHE A 80 -11.49 -6.22 -3.90
C PHE A 80 -12.85 -6.73 -4.38
N LYS A 81 -12.92 -7.87 -5.09
CA LYS A 81 -14.13 -8.42 -5.71
C LYS A 81 -14.83 -7.37 -6.60
N MET A 82 -14.05 -6.63 -7.37
CA MET A 82 -14.51 -5.56 -8.26
C MET A 82 -14.11 -5.83 -9.71
N SER A 83 -14.77 -5.18 -10.66
CA SER A 83 -14.36 -5.25 -12.07
C SER A 83 -13.04 -4.51 -12.30
N TYR A 84 -12.22 -5.05 -13.21
CA TYR A 84 -10.97 -4.42 -13.66
C TYR A 84 -11.20 -2.96 -14.06
N THR A 85 -12.25 -2.69 -14.83
CA THR A 85 -12.60 -1.36 -15.31
C THR A 85 -12.80 -0.38 -14.16
N ARG A 86 -13.44 -0.81 -13.07
CA ARG A 86 -13.69 0.07 -11.93
C ARG A 86 -12.42 0.34 -11.12
N VAL A 87 -11.56 -0.66 -10.95
CA VAL A 87 -10.24 -0.46 -10.34
C VAL A 87 -9.40 0.51 -11.16
N SER A 88 -9.37 0.33 -12.49
CA SER A 88 -8.67 1.24 -13.40
C SER A 88 -9.17 2.68 -13.29
N GLN A 89 -10.50 2.88 -13.27
CA GLN A 89 -11.10 4.20 -13.07
C GLN A 89 -10.74 4.84 -11.72
N ILE A 90 -10.73 4.06 -10.63
CA ILE A 90 -10.36 4.55 -9.30
C ILE A 90 -8.91 5.01 -9.29
N VAL A 91 -7.99 4.18 -9.79
CA VAL A 91 -6.56 4.51 -9.87
C VAL A 91 -6.35 5.76 -10.73
N GLY A 92 -7.01 5.84 -11.89
CA GLY A 92 -6.98 7.01 -12.77
C GLY A 92 -7.47 8.28 -12.07
N LYS A 93 -8.62 8.21 -11.40
CA LYS A 93 -9.20 9.35 -10.69
C LYS A 93 -8.31 9.86 -9.56
N ILE A 94 -7.78 8.96 -8.74
CA ILE A 94 -6.91 9.35 -7.61
C ILE A 94 -5.56 9.85 -8.11
N SER A 95 -4.97 9.22 -9.12
CA SER A 95 -3.71 9.72 -9.71
C SER A 95 -3.85 11.12 -10.32
N ALA A 96 -4.99 11.42 -10.94
CA ALA A 96 -5.29 12.76 -11.44
C ALA A 96 -5.45 13.76 -10.29
N GLY A 97 -6.19 13.40 -9.23
CA GLY A 97 -6.37 14.26 -8.05
C GLY A 97 -5.09 14.49 -7.26
N ALA A 98 -4.26 13.45 -7.08
CA ALA A 98 -2.97 13.53 -6.41
C ALA A 98 -1.95 14.40 -7.15
N LYS A 99 -2.12 14.65 -8.46
CA LYS A 99 -1.26 15.63 -9.16
C LYS A 99 -1.52 17.07 -8.70
N SER A 100 -2.73 17.36 -8.25
CA SER A 100 -3.17 18.71 -7.86
C SER A 100 -3.06 18.95 -6.36
N ASP A 101 -3.16 17.89 -5.55
CA ASP A 101 -3.13 17.96 -4.09
C ASP A 101 -1.69 17.85 -3.55
N LYS A 102 -1.15 18.96 -3.05
CA LYS A 102 0.21 19.05 -2.52
C LYS A 102 0.40 18.18 -1.28
N ASP A 103 -0.57 18.15 -0.38
CA ASP A 103 -0.48 17.42 0.89
C ASP A 103 -0.47 15.91 0.62
N LEU A 104 -1.28 15.46 -0.35
CA LEU A 104 -1.27 14.07 -0.78
C LEU A 104 0.05 13.70 -1.49
N GLN A 105 0.65 14.59 -2.29
CA GLN A 105 1.98 14.33 -2.86
C GLN A 105 3.06 14.25 -1.81
N GLU A 106 3.02 15.12 -0.81
CA GLU A 106 4.01 15.14 0.26
C GLU A 106 3.88 13.89 1.14
N LEU A 107 2.66 13.45 1.42
CA LEU A 107 2.37 12.17 2.05
C LEU A 107 2.89 10.99 1.20
N LEU A 108 2.60 10.96 -0.11
CA LEU A 108 3.06 9.88 -1.00
C LEU A 108 4.57 9.86 -1.23
N ARG A 109 5.26 11.00 -1.06
CA ARG A 109 6.72 11.10 -1.14
C ARG A 109 7.42 10.76 0.18
N SER A 110 6.71 10.85 1.30
CA SER A 110 7.24 10.55 2.64
C SER A 110 6.99 9.10 3.08
N LEU A 111 6.11 8.38 2.38
CA LEU A 111 5.89 6.94 2.48
C LEU A 111 6.85 6.13 1.59
#